data_AF-A0A934CP27-F1
#
_entry.id   AF-A0A934CP27-F1
#
_cell.length_a   1.000
_cell.length_b   1.000
_cell.length_c   1.000
_cell.angle_alpha   90.00
_cell.angle_beta   90.00
_cell.angle_gamma   90.00
#
_symmetry.space_group_name_H-M   'P 1'
#
loop_
_entity.id
_entity.type
_entity.pdbx_description
1 polymer ?
#
loop_
_entity_poly.entity_id
_entity_poly.type
_entity_poly.pdbx_seq_one_letter_code
_entity_poly.pdbx_strand_id
1 'polypeptide(L)'
;MNAPNIKKAIVASGSKILKLDAIEFDNKLWLVPEWYVNAKEGLTSPVRIIRFDHLRYQQLDGKPYHFQLNDPIPEDVLDGKTIDKYEVHENPDIGGKYYLSH
;
A
#
# COMPACT_ATOMS: atom_id res chain seq x y z
N MET A 1 -20.54 -0.96 3.58
CA MET A 1 -19.12 -0.60 3.76
C MET A 1 -18.59 -0.29 2.37
N ASN A 2 -18.11 0.93 2.13
CA ASN A 2 -17.57 1.33 0.82
C ASN A 2 -16.17 0.73 0.68
N ALA A 3 -15.85 0.16 -0.48
CA ALA A 3 -14.48 -0.26 -0.77
C ALA A 3 -13.54 0.96 -0.68
N PRO A 4 -12.36 0.84 -0.05
CA PRO A 4 -11.43 1.96 0.02
C PRO A 4 -10.93 2.30 -1.38
N ASN A 5 -10.72 3.58 -1.63
CA ASN A 5 -10.24 4.07 -2.92
C ASN A 5 -8.78 3.64 -3.10
N ILE A 6 -8.55 2.71 -4.03
CA ILE A 6 -7.20 2.26 -4.39
C ILE A 6 -6.54 3.33 -5.27
N LYS A 7 -5.41 3.84 -4.79
CA LYS A 7 -4.52 4.78 -5.46
C LYS A 7 -3.24 4.06 -5.86
N LYS A 8 -2.42 4.69 -6.70
CA LYS A 8 -1.12 4.15 -7.13
C LYS A 8 0.00 5.01 -6.55
N ALA A 9 1.04 4.36 -6.05
CA ALA A 9 2.22 4.99 -5.49
C ALA A 9 3.50 4.51 -6.18
N ILE A 10 4.47 5.41 -6.30
CA ILE A 10 5.84 5.08 -6.71
C ILE A 10 6.73 5.18 -5.47
N VAL A 11 7.54 4.15 -5.23
CA VAL A 11 8.47 4.09 -4.10
C VAL A 11 9.83 3.59 -4.54
N ALA A 12 10.90 4.18 -4.02
CA ALA A 12 12.26 3.67 -4.17
C ALA A 12 12.53 2.61 -3.10
N SER A 13 13.15 1.49 -3.49
CA SER A 13 13.63 0.46 -2.57
C SER A 13 14.99 -0.05 -3.03
N GLY A 14 16.04 0.29 -2.28
CA GLY A 14 17.43 0.08 -2.72
C GLY A 14 17.68 0.77 -4.06
N SER A 15 18.06 -0.01 -5.08
CA SER A 15 18.28 0.48 -6.46
C SER A 15 17.06 0.36 -7.37
N LYS A 16 15.90 -0.08 -6.84
CA LYS A 16 14.67 -0.34 -7.62
C LYS A 16 13.64 0.75 -7.38
N ILE A 17 12.84 1.03 -8.41
CA ILE A 17 11.61 1.82 -8.30
C ILE A 17 10.43 0.86 -8.42
N LEU A 18 9.63 0.78 -7.37
CA LEU A 18 8.46 -0.09 -7.29
C LEU A 18 7.18 0.72 -7.49
N LYS A 19 6.19 0.09 -8.11
CA LYS A 19 4.84 0.63 -8.30
C LYS A 19 3.91 -0.17 -7.40
N LEU A 20 3.39 0.47 -6.37
CA LEU A 20 2.54 -0.16 -5.38
C LEU A 20 1.15 0.45 -5.39
N ASP A 21 0.19 -0.28 -4.83
CA ASP A 21 -1.10 0.30 -4.48
C ASP A 21 -0.98 1.08 -3.18
N ALA A 22 -1.81 2.10 -3.05
CA ALA A 22 -1.97 2.88 -1.83
C ALA A 22 -3.45 2.97 -1.48
N ILE A 23 -3.78 2.87 -0.21
CA ILE A 23 -5.14 3.00 0.30
C ILE A 23 -5.17 4.01 1.43
N GLU A 24 -6.33 4.65 1.60
CA GLU A 24 -6.65 5.40 2.80
C GLU A 24 -7.48 4.50 3.71
N PHE A 25 -7.01 4.30 4.94
CA PHE A 25 -7.67 3.48 5.95
C PHE A 25 -7.39 4.07 7.32
N ASP A 26 -8.42 4.19 8.15
CA ASP A 26 -8.33 4.79 9.48
C ASP A 26 -7.71 6.21 9.49
N ASN A 27 -8.08 7.05 8.49
CA ASN A 27 -7.53 8.40 8.27
C ASN A 27 -6.00 8.46 8.06
N LYS A 28 -5.39 7.33 7.74
CA LYS A 28 -3.96 7.19 7.45
C LYS A 28 -3.75 6.70 6.01
N LEU A 29 -2.56 6.96 5.47
CA LEU A 29 -2.20 6.49 4.13
C LEU A 29 -1.26 5.29 4.22
N TRP A 30 -1.62 4.25 3.49
CA TRP A 30 -0.97 2.95 3.54
C TRP A 30 -0.57 2.47 2.15
N LEU A 31 0.64 1.92 2.04
CA LEU A 31 1.06 1.16 0.87
C LEU A 31 0.63 -0.29 1.01
N VAL A 32 0.20 -0.90 -0.09
CA VAL A 32 -0.11 -2.32 -0.19
C VAL A 32 0.95 -2.98 -1.08
N PRO A 33 1.99 -3.59 -0.49
CA PRO A 33 3.01 -4.30 -1.26
C PRO A 33 2.48 -5.58 -1.89
N GLU A 34 1.50 -6.24 -1.26
CA GLU A 34 0.96 -7.52 -1.71
C GLU A 34 -0.54 -7.63 -1.44
N TRP A 35 -1.26 -8.19 -2.41
CA TRP A 35 -2.67 -8.50 -2.35
C TRP A 35 -2.88 -10.02 -2.34
N TYR A 36 -3.60 -10.53 -1.35
CA TYR A 36 -4.12 -11.88 -1.33
C TYR A 36 -5.39 -11.95 -2.17
N VAL A 37 -5.40 -12.81 -3.19
CA VAL A 37 -6.57 -13.03 -4.05
C VAL A 37 -7.22 -14.35 -3.67
N ASN A 38 -8.39 -14.29 -3.04
CA ASN A 38 -9.24 -15.44 -2.85
C ASN A 38 -10.20 -15.58 -4.04
N ALA A 39 -9.77 -16.35 -5.04
CA ALA A 39 -10.54 -16.58 -6.26
C ALA A 39 -11.89 -17.27 -6.03
N LYS A 40 -12.04 -18.06 -4.95
CA LYS A 40 -13.30 -18.76 -4.65
C LYS A 40 -14.39 -17.83 -4.18
N GLU A 41 -14.02 -16.74 -3.50
CA GLU A 41 -14.96 -15.77 -2.94
C GLU A 41 -15.00 -14.46 -3.71
N GLY A 42 -14.12 -14.31 -4.73
CA GLY A 42 -13.96 -13.06 -5.47
C GLY A 42 -13.46 -11.92 -4.59
N LEU A 43 -12.69 -12.26 -3.54
CA LEU A 43 -12.20 -11.31 -2.55
C LEU A 43 -10.73 -11.07 -2.76
N THR A 44 -10.33 -9.80 -2.81
CA THR A 44 -8.93 -9.41 -2.69
C THR A 44 -8.75 -8.79 -1.31
N SER A 45 -7.63 -8.99 -0.63
CA SER A 45 -7.33 -8.29 0.62
C SER A 45 -5.83 -8.02 0.71
N PRO A 46 -5.37 -6.94 1.34
CA PRO A 46 -3.94 -6.74 1.52
C PRO A 46 -3.41 -7.89 2.37
N VAL A 47 -2.30 -8.49 1.96
CA VAL A 47 -1.52 -9.33 2.89
C VAL A 47 -0.86 -8.43 3.92
N ARG A 48 -0.49 -7.21 3.52
CA ARG A 48 0.23 -6.26 4.35
C ARG A 48 -0.12 -4.84 3.98
N ILE A 49 -0.09 -3.96 4.97
CA ILE A 49 -0.10 -2.51 4.77
C ILE A 49 1.07 -1.86 5.51
N ILE A 50 1.69 -0.86 4.86
CA ILE A 50 2.82 -0.10 5.41
C ILE A 50 2.42 1.36 5.42
N ARG A 51 2.36 1.98 6.60
CA ARG A 51 2.00 3.39 6.71
C ARG A 51 3.09 4.24 6.08
N PHE A 52 2.70 5.25 5.31
CA PHE A 52 3.64 6.17 4.69
C PHE A 52 3.30 7.65 4.85
N ASP A 53 2.15 8.02 5.41
CA ASP A 53 1.80 9.43 5.62
C ASP A 53 2.77 10.19 6.55
N HIS A 54 3.55 9.45 7.36
CA HIS A 54 4.62 10.03 8.19
C HIS A 54 5.97 10.19 7.47
N LEU A 55 6.12 9.63 6.26
CA LEU A 55 7.31 9.75 5.43
C LEU A 55 7.23 10.98 4.51
N ARG A 56 8.34 11.40 3.89
CA ARG A 56 8.26 12.44 2.87
C ARG A 56 7.67 11.85 1.59
N TYR A 57 6.47 12.27 1.24
CA TYR A 57 5.83 11.94 -0.03
C TYR A 57 5.34 13.20 -0.74
N GLN A 58 5.07 13.07 -2.02
CA GLN A 58 4.42 14.08 -2.84
C GLN A 58 3.13 13.49 -3.39
N GLN A 59 2.04 14.26 -3.33
CA GLN A 59 0.83 13.95 -4.08
C GLN A 59 1.03 14.39 -5.53
N LEU A 60 0.70 13.50 -6.45
CA LEU A 60 0.77 13.76 -7.88
C LEU A 60 -0.64 14.00 -8.41
N ASP A 61 -0.82 15.08 -9.15
CA ASP A 61 -2.11 15.47 -9.72
C ASP A 61 -2.42 14.74 -11.06
N GLY A 62 -1.57 13.80 -11.48
CA GLY A 62 -1.63 13.16 -12.80
C GLY A 62 -1.75 11.64 -12.77
N LYS A 63 -2.65 11.06 -13.56
CA LYS A 63 -2.73 9.61 -13.74
C LYS A 63 -1.51 9.07 -14.52
N PRO A 64 -1.00 7.87 -14.21
CA PRO A 64 -1.64 6.85 -13.37
C PRO A 64 -1.25 6.86 -11.87
N TYR A 65 -0.31 7.69 -11.43
CA TYR A 65 0.21 7.67 -10.05
C TYR A 65 -0.31 8.83 -9.22
N HIS A 66 -0.71 8.56 -7.99
CA HIS A 66 -1.28 9.55 -7.09
C HIS A 66 -0.29 9.98 -6.01
N PHE A 67 0.72 9.14 -5.72
CA PHE A 67 1.74 9.41 -4.73
C PHE A 67 3.14 9.05 -5.25
N GLN A 68 4.13 9.83 -4.85
CA GLN A 68 5.54 9.48 -4.97
C GLN A 68 6.17 9.60 -3.59
N LEU A 69 6.77 8.53 -3.09
CA LEU A 69 7.57 8.57 -1.87
C LEU A 69 8.97 9.05 -2.23
N ASN A 70 9.43 10.08 -1.51
CA ASN A 70 10.77 10.64 -1.67
C ASN A 70 11.77 9.94 -0.74
N ASP A 71 11.30 9.42 0.39
CA ASP A 71 12.07 8.52 1.23
C ASP A 71 12.02 7.08 0.68
N PRO A 72 13.16 6.40 0.52
CA PRO A 72 13.16 5.00 0.12
C PRO A 72 12.59 4.13 1.25
N ILE A 73 11.89 3.05 0.87
CA ILE A 73 11.47 2.00 1.79
C ILE A 73 12.45 0.83 1.67
N PRO A 74 13.07 0.38 2.77
CA PRO A 74 13.94 -0.80 2.77
C PRO A 74 13.21 -2.05 2.28
N GLU A 75 13.89 -2.92 1.53
CA GLU A 75 13.32 -4.20 1.06
C GLU A 75 12.83 -5.05 2.25
N ASP A 76 13.52 -5.02 3.38
CA ASP A 76 13.11 -5.68 4.62
C ASP A 76 11.72 -5.25 5.13
N VAL A 77 11.36 -3.97 5.00
CA VAL A 77 10.04 -3.46 5.43
C VAL A 77 8.95 -3.95 4.47
N LEU A 78 9.26 -3.96 3.16
CA LEU A 78 8.36 -4.49 2.14
C LEU A 78 8.11 -5.99 2.33
N ASP A 79 9.12 -6.72 2.82
CA ASP A 79 9.07 -8.16 3.19
C ASP A 79 8.41 -8.42 4.55
N GLY A 80 8.13 -7.36 5.33
CA GLY A 80 7.35 -7.42 6.56
C GLY A 80 8.17 -7.44 7.83
N LYS A 81 9.48 -7.25 7.74
CA LYS A 81 10.31 -7.10 8.92
C LYS A 81 9.97 -5.79 9.62
N THR A 82 9.71 -5.89 10.92
CA THR A 82 9.44 -4.75 11.75
C THR A 82 10.71 -3.93 11.94
N ILE A 83 10.69 -2.69 11.46
CA ILE A 83 11.72 -1.69 11.70
C ILE A 83 11.04 -0.54 12.45
N ASP A 84 11.64 -0.08 13.55
CA ASP A 84 11.06 0.88 14.51
C ASP A 84 10.46 2.15 13.86
N LYS A 85 11.00 2.58 12.72
CA LYS A 85 10.54 3.74 11.94
C LYS A 85 9.26 3.50 11.12
N TYR A 86 8.83 2.25 10.95
CA TYR A 86 7.74 1.88 10.04
C TYR A 86 6.60 1.19 10.81
N GLU A 87 5.39 1.70 10.62
CA GLU A 87 4.16 1.06 11.08
C GLU A 87 3.71 0.07 9.99
N VAL A 88 3.83 -1.22 10.28
CA VAL A 88 3.49 -2.33 9.38
C VAL A 88 2.40 -3.17 10.03
N HIS A 89 1.31 -3.42 9.31
CA HIS A 89 0.25 -4.33 9.76
C HIS A 89 0.15 -5.49 8.78
N GLU A 90 0.21 -6.71 9.32
CA GLU A 90 -0.01 -7.94 8.57
C GLU A 90 -1.48 -8.35 8.65
N ASN A 91 -2.01 -8.85 7.54
CA ASN A 91 -3.39 -9.28 7.36
C ASN A 91 -4.41 -8.28 7.95
N PRO A 92 -4.34 -6.99 7.56
CA PRO A 92 -5.16 -5.97 8.18
C PRO A 92 -6.64 -6.19 7.82
N ASP A 93 -7.50 -6.14 8.83
CA ASP A 93 -8.96 -6.18 8.63
C ASP A 93 -9.45 -4.80 8.16
N ILE A 94 -9.19 -4.47 6.90
CA ILE A 94 -9.54 -3.17 6.32
C ILE A 94 -10.99 -3.08 5.84
N GLY A 95 -11.83 -4.06 6.19
CA GLY A 95 -13.27 -4.05 5.97
C GLY A 95 -13.68 -3.86 4.50
N GLY A 96 -13.59 -4.90 3.67
CA GLY A 96 -14.09 -4.81 2.31
C GLY A 96 -13.98 -6.09 1.49
N LYS A 97 -14.94 -6.27 0.57
CA LYS A 97 -14.81 -7.18 -0.57
C LYS A 97 -14.20 -6.36 -1.71
N TYR A 98 -12.99 -6.69 -2.16
CA TYR A 98 -12.27 -5.92 -3.16
C TYR A 98 -12.34 -6.62 -4.52
N TYR A 99 -12.89 -5.93 -5.52
CA TYR A 99 -12.86 -6.36 -6.91
C TYR A 99 -11.69 -5.65 -7.61
N LEU A 100 -10.68 -6.41 -8.03
CA LEU A 100 -9.68 -5.91 -8.97
C LEU A 100 -10.38 -5.72 -10.31
N SER A 101 -10.54 -4.47 -10.77
CA SER A 101 -10.94 -4.21 -12.15
C SER A 101 -9.79 -4.68 -13.06
N HIS A 102 -10.00 -5.83 -13.69
CA HIS A 102 -9.15 -6.38 -14.75
C HIS A 102 -9.19 -5.47 -15.99
#